data_AF-A0A351HBJ5-F1
#
_entry.id   AF-A0A351HBJ5-F1
#
_cell.length_a   1.000
_cell.length_b   1.000
_cell.length_c   1.000
_cell.angle_alpha   90.00
_cell.angle_beta   90.00
_cell.angle_gamma   90.00
#
_symmetry.space_group_name_H-M   'P 1'
#
loop_
_entity.id
_entity.type
_entity.pdbx_description
1 polymer ?
#
loop_
_entity_poly.entity_id
_entity_poly.type
_entity_poly.pdbx_seq_one_letter_code
_entity_poly.pdbx_strand_id
1 'polypeptide(L)' 'MKKQPTNIQAHLCPLDLRKMQMTYETENSRRVIFLPPMPINDSEPEPHGAGSFHDPEHHHLLMDRVEAMLQK' A
#
# COMPACT_ATOMS: atom_id res chain seq x y z
N MET A 1 -18.23 -22.64 8.35
CA MET A 1 -17.04 -22.04 7.71
C MET A 1 -17.13 -20.53 7.87
N LYS A 2 -16.09 -19.85 8.36
CA LYS A 2 -16.08 -18.38 8.37
C LYS A 2 -15.98 -17.91 6.91
N LYS A 3 -17.02 -17.25 6.39
CA LYS A 3 -16.98 -16.70 5.02
C LYS A 3 -15.93 -15.61 4.95
N GLN A 4 -15.24 -15.56 3.81
CA GLN A 4 -14.20 -14.57 3.55
C GLN A 4 -14.81 -13.16 3.45
N PRO A 5 -14.09 -12.12 3.88
CA PRO A 5 -14.54 -10.74 3.73
C PRO A 5 -14.66 -10.36 2.25
N THR A 6 -15.69 -9.58 1.93
CA THR A 6 -15.97 -9.08 0.57
C THR A 6 -15.99 -7.55 0.57
N ASN A 7 -16.00 -6.94 -0.62
CA ASN A 7 -16.07 -5.48 -0.79
C ASN A 7 -15.03 -4.73 0.06
N ILE A 8 -13.77 -5.16 -0.03
CA ILE A 8 -12.66 -4.60 0.76
C ILE A 8 -12.22 -3.30 0.10
N GLN A 9 -12.25 -2.22 0.86
CA GLN A 9 -11.83 -0.89 0.44
C GLN A 9 -10.84 -0.34 1.47
N ALA A 10 -9.76 0.28 1.00
CA ALA A 10 -8.75 0.88 1.85
C ALA A 10 -8.54 2.34 1.44
N HIS A 11 -8.54 3.24 2.41
CA HIS A 11 -8.36 4.68 2.21
C HIS A 11 -7.49 5.25 3.31
N LEU A 12 -6.90 6.43 3.06
CA LEU A 12 -6.25 7.19 4.13
C LEU A 12 -7.26 7.51 5.24
N CYS A 13 -6.85 7.35 6.49
CA CYS A 13 -7.69 7.68 7.63
C CYS A 13 -7.89 9.21 7.68
N PRO A 14 -9.14 9.69 7.78
CA PRO A 14 -9.42 11.13 7.80
C PRO A 14 -8.89 11.84 9.05
N LEU A 15 -8.58 11.09 10.11
CA LEU A 15 -8.07 11.62 11.38
C LEU A 15 -6.54 11.61 11.46
N ASP A 16 -5.88 10.75 10.67
CA ASP A 16 -4.43 10.56 10.70
C ASP A 16 -3.96 10.01 9.35
N LEU A 17 -3.41 10.87 8.50
CA LEU A 17 -2.98 10.51 7.15
C LEU A 17 -1.84 9.48 7.11
N ARG A 18 -1.23 9.15 8.27
CA ARG A 18 -0.22 8.09 8.36
C ARG A 18 -0.83 6.71 8.56
N LYS A 19 -2.15 6.62 8.79
CA LYS A 19 -2.90 5.38 8.99
C LYS A 19 -3.84 5.13 7.82
N MET A 20 -4.09 3.85 7.57
CA MET A 20 -5.09 3.42 6.61
C MET A 20 -6.35 2.98 7.34
N GLN A 21 -7.51 3.43 6.88
CA GLN A 21 -8.80 2.89 7.26
C GLN A 21 -9.20 1.83 6.23
N MET A 22 -9.44 0.60 6.69
CA MET A 22 -9.95 -0.48 5.86
C MET A 22 -11.40 -0.76 6.22
N THR A 23 -12.25 -0.79 5.19
CA THR A 23 -13.66 -1.13 5.31
C THR A 23 -13.92 -2.41 4.54
N TYR A 24 -14.68 -3.34 5.11
CA TYR A 24 -15.04 -4.58 4.45
C TYR A 24 -16.41 -5.06 4.89
N GLU A 25 -17.00 -5.93 4.09
CA GLU A 25 -18.28 -6.57 4.39
C GLU A 25 -18.04 -8.01 4.87
N THR A 26 -18.83 -8.38 5.87
CA THR A 26 -19.01 -9.75 6.34
C THR A 26 -20.47 -10.14 6.13
N GLU A 27 -20.80 -11.42 6.25
CA GLU A 27 -22.16 -11.93 6.06
C GLU A 27 -23.23 -11.18 6.88
N ASN A 28 -22.86 -10.65 8.06
CA ASN A 28 -23.81 -10.08 9.01
C ASN A 28 -23.69 -8.56 9.16
N SER A 29 -22.59 -7.96 8.70
CA SER A 29 -22.37 -6.52 8.89
C SER A 29 -21.22 -5.98 8.05
N ARG A 30 -21.20 -4.66 7.91
CA ARG A 30 -20.02 -3.89 7.51
C ARG A 30 -19.08 -3.71 8.70
N ARG A 31 -17.78 -3.77 8.47
CA ARG A 31 -16.72 -3.59 9.48
C ARG A 31 -15.76 -2.52 9.01
N VAL A 32 -15.24 -1.76 9.98
CA VAL A 32 -14.20 -0.75 9.78
C VAL A 32 -13.07 -1.05 10.76
N ILE A 33 -11.85 -1.13 10.26
CA ILE A 33 -10.64 -1.24 11.09
C ILE A 33 -9.63 -0.18 10.68
N PHE A 34 -8.78 0.21 11.64
CA PHE A 34 -7.64 1.09 11.39
C PHE A 34 -6.39 0.23 11.38
N LEU A 35 -5.68 0.24 10.25
CA LEU A 35 -4.38 -0.40 10.16
C LEU A 35 -3.34 0.47 10.88
N PRO A 36 -2.34 -0.16 11.53
CA PRO A 36 -1.26 0.59 12.15
C PRO A 36 -0.54 1.47 11.10
N PRO A 37 0.10 2.57 11.53
CA PRO A 37 0.89 3.38 10.63
C PRO A 37 1.92 2.51 9.94
N MET A 38 1.92 2.52 8.61
CA MET A 38 3.01 1.91 7.87
C MET A 38 4.18 2.89 7.92
N PRO A 39 5.40 2.45 8.29
CA PRO A 39 6.56 3.30 8.13
C PRO A 39 6.67 3.65 6.65
N ILE A 40 6.41 4.92 6.31
CA ILE A 40 6.72 5.46 5.01
C ILE A 40 8.23 5.60 5.01
N ASN A 41 8.89 4.99 4.03
CA ASN A 41 10.33 5.18 3.89
C ASN A 41 10.58 6.57 3.31
N ASP A 42 10.68 7.58 4.17
CA ASP A 42 10.97 8.96 3.77
C ASP A 42 12.38 9.13 3.15
N SER A 43 13.22 8.07 3.18
CA SER A 43 14.53 8.09 2.51
C SER A 43 14.47 7.78 1.02
N GLU A 44 13.32 7.30 0.52
CA GLU A 44 13.13 7.06 -0.91
C GLU A 44 12.47 8.27 -1.57
N PRO A 45 13.03 8.78 -2.68
CA PRO A 45 12.40 9.86 -3.42
C PRO A 45 11.06 9.38 -3.98
N GLU A 46 10.09 10.29 -4.05
CA GLU A 46 8.76 9.99 -4.57
C GLU A 46 8.84 9.33 -5.96
N PRO A 47 7.93 8.40 -6.29
CA PRO A 47 7.89 7.78 -7.60
C PRO A 47 7.82 8.88 -8.67
N HIS A 48 8.80 8.86 -9.57
CA HIS A 48 8.94 9.89 -10.59
C HIS A 48 7.73 9.83 -11.56
N GLY A 49 7.23 11.00 -11.96
CA GLY A 49 6.09 11.09 -12.87
C GLY A 49 6.42 10.60 -14.28
N ALA A 50 5.40 10.30 -15.07
CA ALA A 50 5.59 10.00 -16.49
C ALA A 50 6.24 11.22 -17.19
N GLY A 51 7.44 11.03 -17.74
CA GLY A 51 8.19 12.08 -18.45
C GLY A 51 9.14 12.94 -17.61
N SER A 52 9.32 12.65 -16.31
CA SER A 52 10.38 13.29 -15.51
C SER A 52 11.75 12.63 -15.72
N PHE A 53 12.84 13.32 -15.38
CA PHE A 53 14.20 12.79 -15.44
C PHE A 53 14.30 11.46 -14.67
N HIS A 54 14.68 10.39 -15.37
CA HIS A 54 14.94 9.10 -14.77
C HIS A 54 16.32 9.11 -14.14
N ASP A 55 16.39 9.00 -12.80
CA ASP A 55 17.63 8.66 -12.11
C ASP A 55 17.98 7.19 -12.41
N PRO A 56 19.08 6.92 -13.16
CA PRO A 56 19.44 5.56 -13.54
C PRO A 56 19.73 4.67 -12.33
N GLU A 57 20.35 5.23 -11.28
CA GLU A 57 20.69 4.48 -10.07
C GLU A 57 19.43 4.03 -9.33
N HIS A 58 18.44 4.93 -9.22
CA HIS A 58 17.14 4.59 -8.64
C HIS A 58 16.43 3.51 -9.46
N HIS A 59 16.47 3.60 -10.79
CA HIS A 59 15.85 2.60 -11.67
C HIS A 59 16.44 1.20 -11.45
N HIS A 60 17.76 1.08 -11.32
CA HIS A 60 18.41 -0.20 -11.04
C HIS A 60 17.97 -0.80 -9.70
N LEU A 61 17.93 0.00 -8.62
CA LEU A 61 17.46 -0.45 -7.30
C LEU A 61 16.00 -0.96 -7.32
N LEU A 62 15.13 -0.33 -8.11
CA LEU A 62 13.75 -0.80 -8.28
C LEU A 62 13.69 -2.16 -8.98
N MET A 63 14.49 -2.36 -10.02
CA MET A 63 14.51 -3.62 -10.77
C MET A 63 15.04 -4.79 -9.92
N ASP A 64 16.05 -4.56 -9.08
CA ASP A 64 16.55 -5.57 -8.13
C ASP A 64 15.45 -6.04 -7.16
N ARG A 65 14.61 -5.11 -6.69
CA ARG A 65 13.47 -5.44 -5.81
C ARG A 65 12.40 -6.24 -6.54
N VAL A 66 12.10 -5.88 -7.79
CA VAL A 66 11.15 -6.61 -8.63
C VAL A 66 11.63 -8.03 -8.84
N GLU A 67 12.91 -8.23 -9.16
CA GLU A 67 13.50 -9.55 -9.32
C GLU A 67 13.39 -10.38 -8.04
N ALA A 68 13.73 -9.81 -6.88
CA ALA A 68 13.61 -10.48 -5.59
C ALA A 68 12.17 -10.88 -5.23
N MET A 69 11.16 -10.15 -5.71
CA MET A 69 9.75 -10.50 -5.53
C MET A 69 9.30 -11.64 -6.45
N LEU A 70 9.85 -11.72 -7.67
CA LEU A 70 9.53 -12.77 -8.65
C LEU A 70 10.21 -14.11 -8.34
N GLN A 71 11.29 -14.10 -7.57
CA GLN A 71 12.00 -15.31 -7.13
C GLN A 71 11.41 -15.97 -5.88
N LYS A 72 10.24 -15.51 -5.39
CA LYS A 72 9.49 -16.10 -4.28
C LYS A 72 8.20 -16.77 -4.76
#